data_AF-A0A1F9BHM4-F1
#
_entry.id   AF-A0A1F9BHM4-F1
#
_cell.length_a   1.000
_cell.length_b   1.000
_cell.length_c   1.000
_cell.angle_alpha   90.00
_cell.angle_beta   90.00
_cell.angle_gamma   90.00
#
_symmetry.space_group_name_H-M   'P 1'
#
loop_
_entity.id
_entity.type
_entity.pdbx_description
1 polymer ?
#
loop_
_entity_poly.entity_id
_entity_poly.type
_entity_poly.pdbx_seq_one_letter_code
_entity_poly.pdbx_strand_id
1 'polypeptide(L)'
;MGKVEGIIKSEILRLAKREIKKISAPLCQDIRSLKYAVSQLRKTVAALERVAAHQQKEVSKAKVPFVATPEEIKISRFSPRLIRSLRRQLGITQKELATLAGITVGAVQQWESGKFKPKAENKKVIVALRKLGKRHVRKLLDEKRAERAEKKTLMVPSKRTKKTSKK
;
A
#
# COMPACT_ATOMS: atom_id res chain seq x y z
N MET A 1 -17.82 57.19 -51.40
CA MET A 1 -17.68 57.44 -49.94
C MET A 1 -17.03 56.30 -49.14
N GLY A 2 -16.62 55.16 -49.74
CA GLY A 2 -16.17 53.98 -48.94
C GLY A 2 -14.72 53.99 -48.42
N LYS A 3 -13.86 54.91 -48.88
CA LYS A 3 -12.42 54.88 -48.55
C LYS A 3 -12.13 55.30 -47.11
N VAL A 4 -12.82 56.35 -46.63
CA VAL A 4 -12.66 56.87 -45.25
C VAL A 4 -13.25 55.91 -44.22
N GLU A 5 -14.44 55.36 -44.49
CA GLU A 5 -15.07 54.38 -43.60
C GLU A 5 -14.22 53.11 -43.45
N GLY A 6 -13.63 52.61 -44.54
CA GLY A 6 -12.71 51.48 -44.51
C GLY A 6 -11.45 51.76 -43.68
N ILE A 7 -10.87 52.96 -43.82
CA ILE A 7 -9.70 53.38 -43.03
C ILE A 7 -10.06 53.42 -41.53
N ILE A 8 -11.18 54.04 -41.16
CA ILE A 8 -11.63 54.13 -39.76
C ILE A 8 -11.87 52.74 -39.17
N LYS A 9 -12.58 51.86 -39.89
CA LYS A 9 -12.82 50.47 -39.46
C LYS A 9 -11.51 49.71 -39.26
N SER A 10 -10.54 49.89 -40.16
CA SER A 10 -9.22 49.25 -40.05
C SER A 10 -8.44 49.74 -38.83
N GLU A 11 -8.54 51.03 -38.51
CA GLU A 11 -7.86 51.63 -37.37
C GLU A 11 -8.49 51.20 -36.04
N ILE A 12 -9.82 51.13 -35.97
CA ILE A 12 -10.55 50.56 -34.82
C ILE A 12 -10.11 49.12 -34.57
N LEU A 13 -10.07 48.29 -35.63
CA LEU A 13 -9.63 46.89 -35.51
C LEU A 13 -8.16 46.79 -35.08
N ARG A 14 -7.29 47.67 -35.58
CA ARG A 14 -5.87 47.71 -35.21
C ARG A 14 -5.70 48.04 -33.73
N LEU A 15 -6.40 49.06 -33.24
CA LEU A 15 -6.38 49.48 -31.84
C LEU A 15 -6.99 48.41 -30.92
N ALA A 16 -8.13 47.83 -31.28
CA ALA A 16 -8.75 46.75 -30.52
C ALA A 16 -7.83 45.52 -30.41
N LYS A 17 -7.22 45.10 -31.52
CA LYS A 17 -6.22 44.01 -31.52
C LYS A 17 -5.00 44.34 -30.67
N ARG A 18 -4.54 45.60 -30.69
CA ARG A 18 -3.42 46.06 -29.86
C ARG A 18 -3.74 45.97 -28.38
N GLU A 19 -4.94 46.39 -27.98
CA GLU A 19 -5.37 46.34 -26.58
C GLU A 19 -5.60 44.91 -26.09
N ILE A 20 -6.24 44.06 -26.91
CA ILE A 20 -6.40 42.62 -26.61
C ILE A 20 -5.03 41.96 -26.48
N LYS A 21 -4.05 42.32 -27.31
CA LYS A 21 -2.70 41.74 -27.25
C LYS A 21 -1.97 42.11 -25.95
N LYS A 22 -2.18 43.31 -25.40
CA LYS A 22 -1.58 43.70 -24.11
C LYS A 22 -2.04 42.80 -22.96
N ILE A 23 -3.29 42.35 -23.00
CA ILE A 23 -3.87 41.50 -21.94
C ILE A 23 -3.61 40.01 -22.21
N SER A 24 -3.81 39.57 -23.47
CA SER A 24 -3.71 38.15 -23.82
C SER A 24 -2.28 37.62 -23.89
N ALA A 25 -1.30 38.45 -24.26
CA ALA A 25 0.10 38.04 -24.34
C ALA A 25 0.69 37.54 -23.00
N PRO A 26 0.61 38.27 -21.87
CA PRO A 26 1.08 37.77 -20.58
C PRO A 26 0.31 36.52 -20.14
N LEU A 27 -1.02 36.50 -20.34
CA LEU A 27 -1.83 35.32 -20.00
C LEU A 27 -1.41 34.06 -20.77
N CYS A 28 -1.09 34.19 -22.07
CA CYS A 28 -0.58 33.07 -22.87
C CYS A 28 0.79 32.59 -22.37
N GLN A 29 1.64 33.51 -21.91
CA GLN A 29 2.93 33.19 -21.32
C GLN A 29 2.76 32.45 -19.99
N ASP A 30 1.82 32.88 -19.15
CA ASP A 30 1.49 32.22 -17.87
C ASP A 30 0.89 30.83 -18.09
N ILE A 31 -0.01 30.67 -19.05
CA ILE A 31 -0.54 29.35 -19.41
C ILE A 31 0.59 28.42 -19.85
N ARG A 32 1.57 28.93 -20.61
CA ARG A 32 2.73 28.13 -21.04
C ARG A 32 3.62 27.75 -19.86
N SER A 33 3.93 28.68 -18.96
CA SER A 33 4.75 28.42 -17.77
C SER A 33 4.06 27.44 -16.82
N LEU A 34 2.75 27.58 -16.61
CA LEU A 34 1.94 26.66 -15.81
C LEU A 34 1.89 25.26 -16.43
N LYS A 35 1.67 25.15 -17.74
CA LYS A 35 1.71 23.84 -18.43
C LYS A 35 3.07 23.16 -18.28
N TYR A 36 4.15 23.93 -18.36
CA TYR A 36 5.50 23.42 -18.13
C TYR A 36 5.68 22.95 -16.68
N ALA A 37 5.29 23.75 -15.70
CA ALA A 37 5.36 23.39 -14.28
C ALA A 37 4.57 22.13 -13.95
N VAL A 38 3.32 22.02 -14.45
CA VAL A 38 2.48 20.82 -14.27
C VAL A 38 3.13 19.59 -14.90
N SER A 39 3.75 19.72 -16.08
CA SER A 39 4.48 18.61 -16.71
C SER A 39 5.67 18.16 -15.86
N GLN A 40 6.44 19.10 -15.32
CA GLN A 40 7.57 18.79 -14.44
C GLN A 40 7.12 18.12 -13.14
N LEU A 41 6.07 18.66 -12.49
CA LEU A 41 5.49 18.05 -11.28
C LEU A 41 4.98 16.64 -11.55
N ARG A 42 4.31 16.41 -12.68
CA ARG A 42 3.88 15.05 -13.05
C ARG A 42 5.07 14.09 -13.21
N LYS A 43 6.18 14.55 -13.80
CA LYS A 43 7.41 13.74 -13.93
C LYS A 43 8.06 13.45 -12.59
N THR A 44 8.14 14.43 -11.68
CA THR A 44 8.73 14.25 -10.35
C THR A 44 7.88 13.30 -9.51
N VAL A 45 6.55 13.46 -9.52
CA VAL A 45 5.64 12.53 -8.85
C VAL A 45 5.81 11.11 -9.39
N ALA A 46 5.83 10.91 -10.71
CA ALA A 46 6.05 9.58 -11.29
C ALA A 46 7.43 8.99 -10.94
N ALA A 47 8.47 9.81 -10.79
CA ALA A 47 9.79 9.36 -10.33
C ALA A 47 9.77 8.95 -8.86
N LEU A 48 9.14 9.75 -8.00
CA LEU A 48 8.96 9.44 -6.57
C LEU A 48 8.12 8.19 -6.36
N GLU A 49 7.05 8.01 -7.11
CA GLU A 49 6.22 6.80 -7.08
C GLU A 49 7.02 5.56 -7.45
N ARG A 50 7.93 5.64 -8.44
CA ARG A 50 8.83 4.53 -8.77
C ARG A 50 9.78 4.21 -7.62
N VAL A 51 10.40 5.23 -7.03
CA VAL A 51 11.30 5.04 -5.86
C VAL A 51 10.52 4.43 -4.69
N ALA A 52 9.33 4.94 -4.40
CA ALA A 52 8.45 4.40 -3.36
C ALA A 52 8.04 2.95 -3.67
N ALA A 53 7.75 2.60 -4.93
CA ALA A 53 7.44 1.23 -5.32
C ALA A 53 8.66 0.30 -5.16
N HIS A 54 9.87 0.75 -5.49
CA HIS A 54 11.10 0.02 -5.24
C HIS A 54 11.36 -0.15 -3.74
N GLN A 55 11.22 0.91 -2.95
CA GLN A 55 11.33 0.85 -1.50
C GLN A 55 10.26 -0.04 -0.90
N GLN A 56 9.02 -0.01 -1.38
CA GLN A 56 7.97 -0.89 -0.89
C GLN A 56 8.25 -2.34 -1.28
N LYS A 57 8.87 -2.62 -2.44
CA LYS A 57 9.37 -3.96 -2.80
C LYS A 57 10.50 -4.42 -1.89
N GLU A 58 11.47 -3.57 -1.59
CA GLU A 58 12.57 -3.90 -0.67
C GLU A 58 12.06 -4.04 0.77
N VAL A 59 11.17 -3.15 1.20
CA VAL A 59 10.46 -3.24 2.49
C VAL A 59 9.54 -4.44 2.51
N SER A 60 8.94 -4.90 1.42
CA SER A 60 8.11 -6.12 1.38
C SER A 60 8.94 -7.40 1.37
N LYS A 61 10.09 -7.42 0.71
CA LYS A 61 11.12 -8.45 0.87
C LYS A 61 11.68 -8.47 2.31
N ALA A 62 11.87 -7.30 2.92
CA ALA A 62 12.29 -7.15 4.31
C ALA A 62 11.13 -7.31 5.34
N LYS A 63 9.86 -7.21 4.92
CA LYS A 63 8.63 -7.48 5.68
C LYS A 63 8.31 -8.96 5.71
N VAL A 64 9.34 -9.80 5.68
CA VAL A 64 9.38 -10.91 6.63
C VAL A 64 9.87 -10.29 7.95
N PRO A 65 9.02 -9.54 8.69
CA PRO A 65 9.49 -8.59 9.68
C PRO A 65 9.62 -9.34 10.98
N PHE A 66 10.57 -10.24 11.06
CA PHE A 66 10.83 -11.01 12.27
C PHE A 66 12.23 -11.56 12.23
N VAL A 67 13.22 -10.67 12.31
CA VAL A 67 14.61 -11.07 12.55
C VAL A 67 14.92 -10.71 14.00
N ALA A 68 14.55 -11.62 14.91
CA ALA A 68 15.30 -11.74 16.15
C ALA A 68 16.75 -12.08 15.78
N THR A 69 17.72 -11.44 16.42
CA THR A 69 19.14 -11.74 16.22
C THR A 69 19.39 -13.24 16.45
N PRO A 70 20.23 -13.90 15.64
CA PRO A 70 20.48 -15.34 15.72
C PRO A 70 20.87 -15.84 17.13
N GLU A 71 21.46 -14.94 17.91
CA GLU A 71 21.93 -15.17 19.28
C GLU A 71 20.77 -15.32 20.28
N GLU A 72 19.74 -14.46 20.20
CA GLU A 72 18.54 -14.55 21.05
C GLU A 72 17.76 -15.86 20.82
N ILE A 73 17.82 -16.40 19.60
CA ILE A 73 17.13 -17.65 19.21
C ILE A 73 17.78 -18.88 19.87
N LYS A 74 19.10 -18.85 20.07
CA LYS A 74 19.83 -19.93 20.76
C LYS A 74 19.64 -19.87 22.28
N ILE A 75 19.53 -18.66 22.83
CA ILE A 75 19.37 -18.43 24.27
C ILE A 75 17.92 -18.70 24.72
N SER A 76 16.93 -18.43 23.86
CA SER A 76 15.52 -18.60 24.22
C SER A 76 15.10 -20.06 24.30
N ARG A 77 14.74 -20.51 25.50
CA ARG A 77 14.10 -21.81 25.73
C ARG A 77 12.64 -21.77 25.23
N PHE A 78 12.32 -22.57 24.22
CA PHE A 78 10.95 -22.74 23.72
C PHE A 78 10.32 -23.98 24.35
N SER A 79 9.74 -23.80 25.54
CA SER A 79 8.90 -24.83 26.17
C SER A 79 7.44 -24.70 25.70
N PRO A 80 6.70 -25.81 25.54
CA PRO A 80 5.28 -25.80 25.20
C PRO A 80 4.44 -24.92 26.13
N ARG A 81 4.78 -24.92 27.43
CA ARG A 81 4.12 -24.08 28.46
C ARG A 81 4.34 -22.59 28.20
N LEU A 82 5.51 -22.22 27.72
CA LEU A 82 5.95 -20.84 27.48
C LEU A 82 5.28 -20.25 26.23
N ILE A 83 5.07 -21.07 25.20
CA ILE A 83 4.30 -20.67 24.01
C ILE A 83 2.84 -20.42 24.40
N ARG A 84 2.26 -21.31 25.22
CA ARG A 84 0.89 -21.16 25.71
C ARG A 84 0.72 -19.93 26.61
N SER A 85 1.70 -19.64 27.47
CA SER A 85 1.66 -18.45 28.34
C SER A 85 1.79 -17.16 27.54
N LEU A 86 2.69 -17.12 26.54
CA LEU A 86 2.82 -15.99 25.62
C LEU A 86 1.49 -15.70 24.90
N ARG A 87 0.84 -16.75 24.38
CA ARG A 87 -0.47 -16.63 23.73
C ARG A 87 -1.52 -16.02 24.65
N ARG A 88 -1.59 -16.50 25.90
CA ARG A 88 -2.52 -15.98 26.92
C ARG A 88 -2.20 -14.54 27.31
N GLN A 89 -0.92 -14.21 27.48
CA GLN A 89 -0.46 -12.85 27.76
C GLN A 89 -0.89 -11.88 26.65
N LEU A 90 -0.69 -12.26 25.39
CA LEU A 90 -1.10 -11.47 24.23
C LEU A 90 -2.62 -11.44 24.00
N GLY A 91 -3.38 -12.34 24.64
CA GLY A 91 -4.84 -12.41 24.51
C GLY A 91 -5.31 -12.90 23.14
N ILE A 92 -4.49 -13.68 22.44
CA ILE A 92 -4.76 -14.15 21.08
C ILE A 92 -5.15 -15.63 21.05
N THR A 93 -5.91 -16.03 20.03
CA THR A 93 -6.28 -17.43 19.78
C THR A 93 -5.16 -18.20 19.06
N GLN A 94 -5.24 -19.53 19.04
CA GLN A 94 -4.29 -20.36 18.27
C GLN A 94 -4.36 -20.04 16.77
N LYS A 95 -5.56 -19.72 16.25
CA LYS A 95 -5.77 -19.31 14.84
C LYS A 95 -5.09 -17.98 14.52
N GLU A 96 -5.17 -17.03 15.44
CA GLU A 96 -4.54 -15.72 15.28
C GLU A 96 -3.03 -15.82 15.37
N LEU A 97 -2.51 -16.61 16.30
CA LEU A 97 -1.07 -16.89 16.38
C LEU A 97 -0.56 -17.56 15.10
N ALA A 98 -1.31 -18.52 14.55
CA ALA A 98 -1.01 -19.16 13.28
C ALA A 98 -1.00 -18.15 12.11
N THR A 99 -1.96 -17.22 12.10
CA THR A 99 -2.07 -16.16 11.08
C THR A 99 -0.90 -15.17 11.16
N LEU A 100 -0.51 -14.78 12.38
CA LEU A 100 0.63 -13.89 12.62
C LEU A 100 1.95 -14.54 12.22
N ALA A 101 2.07 -15.84 12.46
CA ALA A 101 3.26 -16.60 12.12
C ALA A 101 3.30 -17.14 10.69
N GLY A 102 2.21 -17.04 9.94
CA GLY A 102 2.12 -17.56 8.56
C GLY A 102 2.11 -19.09 8.48
N ILE A 103 1.55 -19.77 9.49
CA ILE A 103 1.60 -21.24 9.64
C ILE A 103 0.18 -21.78 9.80
N THR A 104 0.05 -23.10 9.73
CA THR A 104 -1.20 -23.79 10.02
C THR A 104 -1.51 -23.81 11.52
N VAL A 105 -2.80 -23.82 11.85
CA VAL A 105 -3.29 -23.92 13.24
C VAL A 105 -2.80 -25.20 13.91
N GLY A 106 -2.75 -26.30 13.16
CA GLY A 106 -2.26 -27.59 13.65
C GLY A 106 -0.79 -27.55 14.09
N ALA A 107 0.06 -26.76 13.42
CA ALA A 107 1.45 -26.58 13.84
C ALA A 107 1.54 -25.89 15.20
N VAL A 108 0.73 -24.86 15.44
CA VAL A 108 0.66 -24.17 16.74
C VAL A 108 0.20 -25.12 17.84
N GLN A 109 -0.82 -25.94 17.57
CA GLN A 109 -1.30 -26.95 18.52
C GLN A 109 -0.19 -27.95 18.87
N GLN A 110 0.56 -28.44 17.88
CA GLN A 110 1.66 -29.39 18.10
C GLN A 110 2.80 -28.81 18.92
N TRP A 111 3.03 -27.50 18.84
CA TRP A 111 4.01 -26.81 19.69
C TRP A 111 3.51 -26.63 21.11
N GLU A 112 2.26 -26.23 21.29
CA GLU A 112 1.64 -26.12 22.62
C GLU A 112 1.48 -27.48 23.32
N SER A 113 1.42 -28.57 22.56
CA SER A 113 1.39 -29.94 23.08
C SER A 113 2.79 -30.56 23.23
N GLY A 114 3.84 -29.91 22.75
CA GLY A 114 5.23 -30.40 22.81
C GLY A 114 5.55 -31.57 21.89
N LYS A 115 4.68 -31.88 20.93
CA LYS A 115 4.94 -32.94 19.92
C LYS A 115 6.04 -32.50 18.94
N PHE A 116 6.11 -31.21 18.62
CA PHE A 116 7.11 -30.65 17.72
C PHE A 116 7.72 -29.35 18.26
N LYS A 117 9.00 -29.15 17.96
CA LYS A 117 9.71 -27.90 18.26
C LYS A 117 9.60 -26.94 17.06
N PRO A 118 9.43 -25.63 17.28
CA PRO A 118 9.39 -24.65 16.21
C PRO A 118 10.73 -24.61 15.44
N LYS A 119 10.67 -24.55 14.11
CA LYS A 119 11.82 -24.34 13.22
C LYS A 119 12.44 -22.95 13.40
N ALA A 120 13.66 -22.72 12.91
CA ALA A 120 14.40 -21.48 13.12
C ALA A 120 13.63 -20.21 12.73
N GLU A 121 12.92 -20.23 11.60
CA GLU A 121 12.07 -19.13 11.13
C GLU A 121 10.93 -18.83 12.11
N ASN A 122 10.28 -19.89 12.59
CA ASN A 122 9.16 -19.80 13.51
C ASN A 122 9.58 -19.36 14.92
N LYS A 123 10.78 -19.74 15.35
CA LYS A 123 11.36 -19.26 16.61
C LYS A 123 11.56 -17.76 16.59
N LYS A 124 11.96 -17.19 15.46
CA LYS A 124 12.06 -15.73 15.31
C LYS A 124 10.71 -15.10 15.59
N VAL A 125 9.65 -15.58 14.93
CA VAL A 125 8.26 -15.11 15.12
C VAL A 125 7.82 -15.16 16.59
N ILE A 126 8.19 -16.19 17.33
CA ILE A 126 7.82 -16.26 18.75
C ILE A 126 8.61 -15.24 19.59
N VAL A 127 9.88 -14.96 19.25
CA VAL A 127 10.76 -14.05 20.02
C VAL A 127 10.35 -12.59 19.90
N ALA A 128 10.21 -12.04 18.70
CA ALA A 128 9.68 -10.69 18.58
C ALA A 128 8.18 -10.59 18.97
N LEU A 129 7.38 -11.67 19.02
CA LEU A 129 6.05 -11.62 19.62
C LEU A 129 6.14 -11.41 21.13
N ARG A 130 7.24 -11.84 21.76
CA ARG A 130 7.56 -11.53 23.17
C ARG A 130 7.95 -10.06 23.36
N LYS A 131 8.56 -9.42 22.35
CA LYS A 131 8.92 -7.98 22.36
C LYS A 131 7.71 -7.08 22.10
N LEU A 132 6.65 -7.61 21.50
CA LEU A 132 5.45 -6.86 21.14
C LEU A 132 4.38 -6.91 22.24
N GLY A 133 3.85 -5.75 22.62
CA GLY A 133 2.72 -5.65 23.56
C GLY A 133 1.37 -5.96 22.90
N LYS A 134 0.35 -6.27 23.73
CA LYS A 134 -1.00 -6.67 23.29
C LYS A 134 -1.63 -5.73 22.25
N ARG A 135 -1.44 -4.41 22.43
CA ARG A 135 -1.99 -3.37 21.54
C ARG A 135 -1.44 -3.47 20.12
N HIS A 136 -0.14 -3.70 19.98
CA HIS A 136 0.50 -3.80 18.68
C HIS A 136 0.12 -5.08 17.96
N VAL A 137 0.04 -6.20 18.68
CA VAL A 137 -0.40 -7.49 18.13
C VAL A 137 -1.83 -7.42 17.60
N ARG A 138 -2.73 -6.71 18.30
CA ARG A 138 -4.11 -6.55 17.86
C ARG A 138 -4.22 -5.71 16.58
N LYS A 139 -3.47 -4.61 16.50
CA LYS A 139 -3.40 -3.79 15.28
C LYS A 139 -2.91 -4.59 14.06
N LEU A 140 -1.86 -5.41 14.23
CA LEU A 140 -1.36 -6.29 13.18
C LEU A 140 -2.39 -7.34 12.75
N LEU A 141 -3.17 -7.88 13.69
CA LEU A 141 -4.26 -8.79 13.37
C LEU A 141 -5.39 -8.11 12.59
N ASP A 142 -5.73 -6.88 12.95
CA ASP A 142 -6.77 -6.10 12.25
C ASP A 142 -6.33 -5.74 10.82
N GLU A 143 -5.07 -5.33 10.63
CA GLU A 143 -4.47 -5.11 9.31
C GLU A 143 -4.50 -6.39 8.44
N LYS A 144 -4.08 -7.53 9.01
CA LYS A 144 -4.13 -8.84 8.32
C LYS A 144 -5.56 -9.28 7.99
N ARG A 145 -6.52 -8.98 8.86
CA ARG A 145 -7.95 -9.27 8.63
C ARG A 145 -8.51 -8.39 7.51
N ALA A 146 -8.15 -7.10 7.47
CA ALA A 146 -8.54 -6.17 6.41
C ALA A 146 -7.97 -6.61 5.05
N GLU A 147 -6.67 -6.95 4.98
CA GLU A 147 -6.05 -7.48 3.76
C GLU A 147 -6.74 -8.76 3.26
N ARG A 148 -7.15 -9.65 4.17
CA ARG A 148 -7.85 -10.89 3.81
C ARG A 148 -9.29 -10.63 3.35
N ALA A 149 -9.96 -9.62 3.91
CA ALA A 149 -11.28 -9.19 3.48
C ALA A 149 -11.22 -8.60 2.08
N GLU A 150 -10.27 -7.71 1.82
CA GLU A 150 -10.05 -7.07 0.51
C GLU A 150 -9.74 -8.10 -0.59
N LYS A 151 -8.88 -9.08 -0.31
CA LYS A 151 -8.63 -10.20 -1.23
C LYS A 151 -9.86 -11.05 -1.50
N LYS A 152 -10.75 -11.21 -0.51
CA LYS A 152 -12.01 -11.98 -0.68
C LYS A 152 -13.01 -11.23 -1.56
N THR A 153 -13.08 -9.90 -1.48
CA THR A 153 -13.95 -9.07 -2.34
C THR A 153 -13.49 -9.06 -3.79
N LEU A 154 -12.18 -9.14 -4.05
CA LEU A 154 -11.63 -9.20 -5.41
C LEU A 154 -11.82 -10.57 -6.11
N MET A 155 -12.11 -11.64 -5.36
CA MET A 155 -12.22 -13.03 -5.86
C MET A 155 -13.67 -13.50 -6.08
N VAL A 156 -14.67 -12.62 -6.19
CA VAL A 156 -16.06 -13.06 -6.45
C VAL A 156 -16.16 -13.68 -7.85
N PRO A 157 -16.61 -14.94 -8.01
CA PRO A 157 -16.74 -15.56 -9.32
C PRO A 157 -17.85 -14.87 -10.12
N SER A 158 -17.52 -14.34 -11.30
CA SER A 158 -18.50 -13.90 -12.29
C SER A 158 -19.45 -15.07 -12.59
N LYS A 159 -20.73 -14.93 -12.25
CA LYS A 159 -21.76 -15.94 -12.52
C LYS A 159 -21.78 -16.23 -14.03
N ARG A 160 -21.32 -17.40 -14.44
CA ARG A 160 -21.51 -17.94 -15.81
C ARG A 160 -23.02 -17.97 -16.10
N THR A 161 -23.48 -17.08 -16.97
CA THR A 161 -24.83 -17.15 -17.54
C THR A 161 -24.93 -18.41 -18.38
N LYS A 162 -25.73 -19.38 -17.93
CA LYS A 162 -26.10 -20.54 -18.75
C LYS A 162 -26.91 -20.03 -19.95
N LYS A 163 -26.32 -20.06 -21.16
CA LYS A 163 -27.05 -19.88 -22.41
C LYS A 163 -28.15 -20.94 -22.48
N THR A 164 -29.40 -20.51 -22.44
CA THR A 164 -30.56 -21.35 -22.74
C THR A 164 -30.50 -21.73 -24.23
N SER A 165 -30.27 -23.02 -24.50
CA SER A 165 -30.45 -23.60 -25.83
C SER A 165 -31.94 -23.58 -26.17
N LYS A 166 -32.30 -22.85 -27.23
CA LYS A 166 -33.67 -22.77 -27.76
C LYS A 166 -33.86 -23.95 -28.72
N LYS A 167 -34.81 -24.83 -28.40
CA LYS A 167 -35.31 -25.88 -29.28
C LYS A 167 -36.44 -25.31 -30.13
#